data_AF-A0A086D2T3-F1
#
_entry.id   AF-A0A086D2T3-F1
#
_cell.length_a   1.000
_cell.length_b   1.000
_cell.length_c   1.000
_cell.angle_alpha   90.00
_cell.angle_beta   90.00
_cell.angle_gamma   90.00
#
_symmetry.space_group_name_H-M   'P 1'
#
loop_
_entity.id
_entity.type
_entity.pdbx_description
1 polymer ?
#
loop_
_entity_poly.entity_id
_entity_poly.type
_entity_poly.pdbx_seq_one_letter_code
_entity_poly.pdbx_strand_id
1 'polypeptide(L)'
;MHHDEWESNCTEYLAGTGEEPGAFDKEMTETEIAWVVDQRLRAQSWETYPEVVLETFAGRPDLIATRRGICQVFECKRTLTLGVIEQASRWRTHSRPEQAGMPHLIWVACKRPQYRSNNLLWWLLREFDIGLMSIEKQPAVEIRYGGEVEISPQRYSITRRIAPRIQPGARRSAHRLIDQLNPDMRIAQPGAKGGETEYMTPFKRTMAMVDEFLSSEPDKERHIEQIIDYLNEKGGHHYGTDRSARGAIPTHLDRLGYPRTREWGCWYRSKA
;
A
#
# COMPACT_ATOMS: atom_id res chain seq x y z
N MET A 1 -28.44 3.81 -28.74
CA MET A 1 -27.65 3.00 -29.68
C MET A 1 -26.64 2.24 -28.83
N HIS A 2 -26.86 0.94 -28.66
CA HIS A 2 -26.10 0.05 -27.77
C HIS A 2 -24.65 -0.10 -28.26
N HIS A 3 -23.68 0.38 -27.47
CA HIS A 3 -22.31 -0.12 -27.51
C HIS A 3 -22.13 -1.05 -26.30
N ASP A 4 -22.68 -2.26 -26.42
CA ASP A 4 -22.21 -3.40 -25.62
C ASP A 4 -20.92 -3.90 -26.29
N GLU A 5 -19.83 -3.16 -26.07
CA GLU A 5 -18.51 -3.72 -26.25
C GLU A 5 -18.37 -4.85 -25.24
N TRP A 6 -18.30 -6.08 -25.75
CA TRP A 6 -17.95 -7.26 -24.99
C TRP A 6 -16.50 -7.12 -24.52
N GLU A 7 -16.28 -6.35 -23.45
CA GLU A 7 -15.05 -6.45 -22.66
C GLU A 7 -14.97 -7.92 -22.24
N SER A 8 -14.04 -8.66 -22.86
CA SER A 8 -13.74 -10.04 -22.48
C SER A 8 -13.41 -10.03 -20.99
N ASN A 9 -14.35 -10.54 -20.18
CA ASN A 9 -14.16 -10.77 -18.76
C ASN A 9 -13.05 -11.81 -18.63
N CYS A 10 -11.82 -11.34 -18.49
CA CYS A 10 -10.69 -12.21 -18.20
C CYS A 10 -10.81 -12.63 -16.74
N THR A 11 -11.02 -13.93 -16.54
CA THR A 11 -10.99 -14.56 -15.22
C THR A 11 -9.64 -15.23 -15.07
N GLU A 12 -8.90 -14.81 -14.05
CA GLU A 12 -7.65 -15.43 -13.64
C GLU A 12 -7.88 -16.24 -12.37
N TYR A 13 -7.07 -17.28 -12.16
CA TYR A 13 -7.14 -18.13 -10.98
C TYR A 13 -5.87 -17.97 -10.16
N LEU A 14 -6.04 -17.86 -8.85
CA LEU A 14 -4.95 -17.79 -7.88
C LEU A 14 -5.16 -18.88 -6.83
N ALA A 15 -4.13 -19.70 -6.61
CA ALA A 15 -4.09 -20.61 -5.48
C ALA A 15 -3.64 -19.82 -4.23
N GLY A 16 -4.40 -19.93 -3.16
CA GLY A 16 -4.01 -19.51 -1.82
C GLY A 16 -2.92 -20.43 -1.27
N THR A 17 -2.20 -19.93 -0.26
CA THR A 17 -1.15 -20.67 0.42
C THR A 17 -1.66 -21.37 1.68
N GLY A 18 -2.86 -21.01 2.15
CA GLY A 18 -3.42 -21.41 3.45
C GLY A 18 -2.90 -20.56 4.62
N GLU A 19 -1.95 -19.65 4.35
CA GLU A 19 -1.38 -18.73 5.33
C GLU A 19 -1.89 -17.29 5.15
N GLU A 20 -2.64 -17.03 4.07
CA GLU A 20 -3.24 -15.74 3.84
C GLU A 20 -4.29 -15.36 4.91
N PRO A 21 -4.54 -14.05 5.10
CA PRO A 21 -5.45 -13.58 6.14
C PRO A 21 -6.85 -14.16 5.96
N GLY A 22 -7.35 -14.85 6.98
CA GLY A 22 -8.67 -15.45 6.91
C GLY A 22 -8.79 -16.56 5.88
N ALA A 23 -7.70 -17.25 5.50
CA ALA A 23 -7.69 -18.34 4.50
C ALA A 23 -8.88 -19.31 4.65
N PHE A 24 -9.19 -19.72 5.88
CA PHE A 24 -10.29 -20.66 6.19
C PHE A 24 -11.59 -19.99 6.64
N ASP A 25 -11.64 -18.66 6.70
CA ASP A 25 -12.86 -17.94 7.06
C ASP A 25 -13.89 -18.02 5.93
N LYS A 26 -15.16 -18.20 6.33
CA LYS A 26 -16.28 -18.25 5.39
C LYS A 26 -16.47 -16.94 4.62
N GLU A 27 -16.11 -15.81 5.25
CA GLU A 27 -16.26 -14.48 4.67
C GLU A 27 -14.90 -13.86 4.36
N MET A 28 -14.79 -13.25 3.17
CA MET A 28 -13.57 -12.61 2.74
C MET A 28 -13.38 -11.27 3.44
N THR A 29 -12.19 -11.06 4.02
CA THR A 29 -11.81 -9.81 4.69
C THR A 29 -11.21 -8.80 3.69
N GLU A 30 -11.08 -7.52 4.08
CA GLU A 30 -10.44 -6.50 3.21
C GLU A 30 -8.95 -6.78 3.02
N THR A 31 -8.27 -7.26 4.06
CA THR A 31 -6.87 -7.69 4.02
C THR A 31 -6.68 -8.90 3.11
N GLU A 32 -7.59 -9.87 3.12
CA GLU A 32 -7.55 -11.01 2.20
C GLU A 32 -7.74 -10.57 0.74
N ILE A 33 -8.70 -9.67 0.47
CA ILE A 33 -8.91 -9.09 -0.87
C ILE A 33 -7.62 -8.39 -1.34
N ALA A 34 -7.04 -7.54 -0.50
CA ALA A 34 -5.84 -6.79 -0.82
C ALA A 34 -4.62 -7.72 -1.02
N TRP A 35 -4.50 -8.80 -0.24
CA TRP A 35 -3.49 -9.84 -0.43
C TRP A 35 -3.63 -10.53 -1.79
N VAL A 36 -4.85 -10.94 -2.18
CA VAL A 36 -5.11 -11.56 -3.50
C VAL A 36 -4.68 -10.63 -4.63
N VAL A 37 -5.00 -9.34 -4.53
CA VAL A 37 -4.58 -8.32 -5.50
C VAL A 37 -3.06 -8.19 -5.55
N ASP A 38 -2.39 -8.13 -4.40
CA ASP A 38 -0.94 -8.03 -4.28
C ASP A 38 -0.24 -9.23 -4.94
N GLN A 39 -0.65 -10.46 -4.62
CA GLN A 39 -0.09 -11.68 -5.22
C GLN A 39 -0.25 -11.70 -6.74
N ARG A 40 -1.44 -11.33 -7.24
CA ARG A 40 -1.69 -11.24 -8.69
C ARG A 40 -0.74 -10.24 -9.35
N LEU A 41 -0.56 -9.07 -8.76
CA LEU A 41 0.31 -8.02 -9.30
C LEU A 41 1.77 -8.47 -9.30
N ARG A 42 2.25 -9.08 -8.22
CA ARG A 42 3.61 -9.65 -8.13
C ARG A 42 3.85 -10.73 -9.18
N ALA A 43 2.88 -11.64 -9.39
CA ALA A 43 2.95 -12.65 -10.45
C ALA A 43 3.05 -12.05 -11.86
N GLN A 44 2.55 -10.83 -12.04
CA GLN A 44 2.64 -10.04 -13.28
C GLN A 44 3.86 -9.10 -13.31
N SER A 45 4.83 -9.31 -12.42
CA SER A 45 6.07 -8.52 -12.30
C SER A 45 5.82 -7.04 -12.03
N TRP A 46 4.77 -6.73 -11.27
CA TRP A 46 4.62 -5.40 -10.66
C TRP A 46 5.39 -5.34 -9.34
N GLU A 47 5.97 -4.19 -9.07
CA GLU A 47 6.46 -3.83 -7.74
C GLU A 47 5.28 -3.28 -6.95
N THR A 48 5.03 -3.81 -5.76
CA THR A 48 3.86 -3.48 -4.96
C THR A 48 4.26 -2.89 -3.62
N TYR A 49 3.48 -1.90 -3.19
CA TYR A 49 3.70 -1.05 -2.03
C TYR A 49 2.39 -0.91 -1.24
N PRO A 50 2.14 -1.80 -0.28
CA PRO A 50 0.94 -1.79 0.55
C PRO A 50 0.95 -0.66 1.59
N GLU A 51 -0.22 -0.12 1.89
CA GLU A 51 -0.46 0.82 3.01
C GLU A 51 0.49 2.04 3.05
N VAL A 52 0.89 2.55 1.87
CA VAL A 52 1.86 3.65 1.81
C VAL A 52 1.25 5.00 2.20
N VAL A 53 1.99 5.76 3.00
CA VAL A 53 1.66 7.15 3.32
C VAL A 53 2.43 8.05 2.36
N LEU A 54 1.70 8.84 1.58
CA LEU A 54 2.26 9.79 0.63
C LEU A 54 2.18 11.20 1.23
N GLU A 55 3.19 12.03 1.01
CA GLU A 55 3.18 13.42 1.46
C GLU A 55 2.12 14.24 0.71
N THR A 56 1.87 13.85 -0.54
CA THR A 56 1.06 14.62 -1.46
C THR A 56 -0.41 14.22 -1.49
N PHE A 57 -0.83 13.24 -0.68
CA PHE A 57 -2.20 12.74 -0.63
C PHE A 57 -2.62 12.46 0.81
N ALA A 58 -3.70 13.09 1.27
CA ALA A 58 -4.17 13.00 2.65
C ALA A 58 -4.88 11.66 3.00
N GLY A 59 -4.90 10.71 2.06
CA GLY A 59 -5.42 9.36 2.27
C GLY A 59 -4.30 8.32 2.23
N ARG A 60 -4.67 7.07 2.50
CA ARG A 60 -3.77 5.91 2.44
C ARG A 60 -4.41 4.88 1.51
N PRO A 61 -3.83 4.61 0.33
CA PRO A 61 -4.30 3.50 -0.49
C PRO A 61 -3.99 2.18 0.21
N ASP A 62 -4.86 1.19 0.00
CA ASP A 62 -4.59 -0.17 0.44
C ASP A 62 -3.36 -0.74 -0.30
N LEU A 63 -3.19 -0.39 -1.58
CA LEU A 63 -2.05 -0.84 -2.39
C LEU A 63 -1.69 0.13 -3.54
N ILE A 64 -0.39 0.38 -3.73
CA ILE A 64 0.17 0.99 -4.95
C ILE A 64 1.02 -0.04 -5.69
N ALA A 65 0.98 -0.04 -7.02
CA ALA A 65 1.81 -0.89 -7.84
C ALA A 65 2.47 -0.14 -9.00
N THR A 66 3.76 -0.40 -9.22
CA THR A 66 4.53 0.22 -10.30
C THR A 66 5.15 -0.82 -11.23
N ARG A 67 5.27 -0.47 -12.53
CA ARG A 67 5.97 -1.28 -13.53
C ARG A 67 6.33 -0.42 -14.73
N ARG A 68 7.62 -0.33 -15.05
CA ARG A 68 8.14 0.40 -16.23
C ARG A 68 7.58 1.84 -16.32
N GLY A 69 7.58 2.56 -15.20
CA GLY A 69 7.08 3.94 -15.13
C GLY A 69 5.55 4.10 -15.08
N ILE A 70 4.78 3.01 -15.17
CA ILE A 70 3.34 3.02 -14.92
C ILE A 70 3.09 2.85 -13.42
N CYS A 71 2.10 3.59 -12.90
CA CYS A 71 1.70 3.59 -11.49
C CYS A 71 0.19 3.33 -11.41
N GLN A 72 -0.20 2.40 -10.56
CA GLN A 72 -1.58 2.03 -10.31
C GLN A 72 -1.87 2.12 -8.82
N VAL A 73 -3.08 2.57 -8.47
CA VAL A 73 -3.57 2.56 -7.09
C VAL A 73 -4.79 1.66 -6.98
N PHE A 74 -4.91 0.96 -5.86
CA PHE A 74 -6.02 0.06 -5.57
C PHE A 74 -6.66 0.42 -4.23
N GLU A 75 -7.99 0.49 -4.24
CA GLU A 75 -8.83 0.50 -3.05
C GLU A 75 -9.51 -0.87 -2.94
N CYS A 76 -9.31 -1.56 -1.83
CA CYS A 76 -9.78 -2.92 -1.55
C CYS A 76 -10.89 -2.89 -0.51
N LYS A 77 -12.09 -3.33 -0.90
CA LYS A 77 -13.28 -3.28 -0.04
C LYS A 77 -14.13 -4.53 -0.17
N ARG A 78 -14.77 -4.96 0.91
CA ARG A 78 -15.66 -6.14 0.84
C ARG A 78 -16.82 -5.93 -0.13
N THR A 79 -17.38 -4.72 -0.15
CA THR A 79 -18.54 -4.40 -0.97
C THR A 79 -18.31 -3.11 -1.74
N LEU A 80 -18.65 -3.10 -3.04
CA LEU A 80 -18.68 -1.89 -3.83
C LEU A 80 -19.86 -1.01 -3.39
N THR A 81 -19.56 0.15 -2.82
CA THR A 81 -20.56 1.15 -2.42
C THR A 81 -20.19 2.52 -2.97
N LEU A 82 -21.10 3.49 -2.88
CA LEU A 82 -20.82 4.87 -3.30
C LEU A 82 -19.62 5.47 -2.56
N GLY A 83 -19.45 5.17 -1.26
CA GLY A 83 -18.32 5.65 -0.47
C GLY A 83 -16.97 5.12 -0.96
N VAL A 84 -16.92 3.90 -1.50
CA VAL A 84 -15.70 3.33 -2.09
C VAL A 84 -15.34 4.04 -3.40
N ILE A 85 -16.35 4.33 -4.22
CA ILE A 85 -16.15 5.10 -5.46
C ILE A 85 -15.69 6.52 -5.12
N GLU A 86 -16.29 7.16 -4.11
CA GLU A 86 -15.86 8.46 -3.63
C GLU A 86 -14.38 8.41 -3.19
N GLN A 87 -13.99 7.44 -2.35
CA GLN A 87 -12.60 7.24 -1.93
C GLN A 87 -11.64 7.09 -3.12
N ALA A 88 -11.95 6.20 -4.06
CA ALA A 88 -11.14 6.00 -5.26
C ALA A 88 -11.09 7.25 -6.16
N SER A 89 -12.19 8.02 -6.25
CA SER A 89 -12.25 9.24 -7.04
C SER A 89 -11.42 10.38 -6.46
N ARG A 90 -11.07 10.36 -5.15
CA ARG A 90 -10.23 11.38 -4.53
C ARG A 90 -8.83 11.45 -5.13
N TRP A 91 -8.36 10.36 -5.75
CA TRP A 91 -7.11 10.39 -6.53
C TRP A 91 -7.17 11.33 -7.73
N ARG A 92 -8.38 11.61 -8.23
CA ARG A 92 -8.61 12.57 -9.32
C ARG A 92 -8.70 14.02 -8.83
N THR A 93 -8.62 14.32 -7.53
CA THR A 93 -9.02 15.64 -7.04
C THR A 93 -8.20 16.76 -7.70
N HIS A 94 -8.90 17.57 -8.49
CA HIS A 94 -8.39 18.64 -9.34
C HIS A 94 -7.87 19.86 -8.58
N SER A 95 -7.99 19.85 -7.25
CA SER A 95 -7.61 21.00 -6.43
C SER A 95 -6.09 21.21 -6.39
N ARG A 96 -5.28 20.18 -6.69
CA ARG A 96 -3.80 20.28 -6.66
C ARG A 96 -3.06 19.31 -7.61
N PRO A 97 -3.36 19.25 -8.92
CA PRO A 97 -2.68 18.34 -9.86
C PRO A 97 -1.16 18.57 -9.96
N GLU A 98 -0.70 19.76 -9.56
CA GLU A 98 0.72 20.09 -9.51
C GLU A 98 1.43 19.64 -8.23
N GLN A 99 0.68 19.33 -7.16
CA GLN A 99 1.26 18.88 -5.89
C GLN A 99 0.97 17.41 -5.62
N ALA A 100 -0.21 16.90 -5.98
CA ALA A 100 -0.57 15.49 -5.89
C ALA A 100 -0.23 14.79 -7.22
N GLY A 101 0.71 13.85 -7.20
CA GLY A 101 0.93 13.02 -8.38
C GLY A 101 -0.34 12.24 -8.75
N MET A 102 -0.68 12.16 -10.04
CA MET A 102 -1.86 11.46 -10.53
C MET A 102 -1.46 10.03 -10.94
N PRO A 103 -2.08 8.97 -10.39
CA PRO A 103 -1.76 7.61 -10.81
C PRO A 103 -2.24 7.38 -12.24
N HIS A 104 -1.58 6.47 -12.97
CA HIS A 104 -2.02 6.13 -14.33
C HIS A 104 -3.35 5.41 -14.31
N LEU A 105 -3.53 4.46 -13.39
CA LEU A 105 -4.72 3.62 -13.29
C LEU A 105 -5.24 3.64 -11.86
N ILE A 106 -6.55 3.75 -11.71
CA ILE A 106 -7.25 3.66 -10.42
C ILE A 106 -8.12 2.42 -10.47
N TRP A 107 -8.02 1.58 -9.45
CA TRP A 107 -8.77 0.34 -9.33
C TRP A 107 -9.55 0.30 -8.02
N VAL A 108 -10.74 -0.29 -8.10
CA VAL A 108 -11.44 -0.84 -6.94
C VAL A 108 -11.42 -2.36 -7.06
N ALA A 109 -10.98 -3.03 -6.00
CA ALA A 109 -11.06 -4.47 -5.86
C ALA A 109 -12.08 -4.83 -4.77
N CYS A 110 -13.02 -5.71 -5.08
CA CYS A 110 -14.02 -6.13 -4.10
C CYS A 110 -14.41 -7.59 -4.21
N LYS A 111 -15.03 -8.13 -3.16
CA LYS A 111 -15.67 -9.45 -3.23
C LYS A 111 -16.74 -9.41 -4.33
N ARG A 112 -16.82 -10.49 -5.10
CA ARG A 112 -17.84 -10.64 -6.15
C ARG A 112 -19.23 -10.53 -5.51
N PRO A 113 -20.10 -9.62 -5.99
CA PRO A 113 -21.44 -9.49 -5.45
C PRO A 113 -22.28 -10.74 -5.78
N GLN A 114 -23.09 -11.17 -4.81
CA GLN A 114 -24.09 -12.25 -5.01
C GLN A 114 -25.37 -11.74 -5.69
N TYR A 115 -25.55 -10.42 -5.74
CA TYR A 115 -26.73 -9.77 -6.29
C TYR A 115 -26.42 -9.03 -7.60
N ARG A 116 -27.48 -8.62 -8.31
CA ARG A 116 -27.39 -7.90 -9.57
C ARG A 116 -26.62 -6.58 -9.40
N SER A 117 -25.82 -6.24 -10.41
CA SER A 117 -25.05 -5.01 -10.50
C SER A 117 -25.93 -3.76 -10.35
N ASN A 118 -25.53 -2.83 -9.48
CA ASN A 118 -26.16 -1.51 -9.38
C ASN A 118 -25.69 -0.62 -10.55
N ASN A 119 -26.59 -0.35 -11.49
CA ASN A 119 -26.29 0.43 -12.70
C ASN A 119 -25.69 1.82 -12.41
N LEU A 120 -26.08 2.48 -11.31
CA LEU A 120 -25.52 3.78 -10.93
C LEU A 120 -24.03 3.66 -10.58
N LEU A 121 -23.65 2.64 -9.81
CA LEU A 121 -22.24 2.43 -9.43
C LEU A 121 -21.38 2.10 -10.65
N TRP A 122 -21.92 1.31 -11.59
CA TRP A 122 -21.24 0.99 -12.86
C TRP A 122 -21.06 2.23 -13.74
N TRP A 123 -22.09 3.07 -13.83
CA TRP A 123 -22.00 4.34 -14.54
C TRP A 123 -20.94 5.25 -13.92
N LEU A 124 -20.93 5.40 -12.59
CA LEU A 124 -19.92 6.21 -11.89
C LEU A 124 -18.50 5.68 -12.11
N LEU A 125 -18.27 4.38 -12.00
CA LEU A 125 -16.93 3.79 -12.25
C LEU A 125 -16.42 4.15 -13.65
N ARG A 126 -17.29 4.08 -14.67
CA ARG A 126 -16.95 4.45 -16.05
C ARG A 126 -16.71 5.96 -16.20
N GLU A 127 -17.57 6.79 -15.62
CA GLU A 127 -17.43 8.24 -15.62
C GLU A 127 -16.13 8.70 -14.95
N PHE A 128 -15.70 7.96 -13.92
CA PHE A 128 -14.46 8.23 -13.21
C PHE A 128 -13.22 7.52 -13.78
N ASP A 129 -13.35 6.77 -14.88
CA ASP A 129 -12.27 5.96 -15.48
C ASP A 129 -11.65 4.94 -14.50
N ILE A 130 -12.42 4.49 -13.51
CA ILE A 130 -12.01 3.58 -12.44
C ILE A 130 -12.28 2.13 -12.87
N GLY A 131 -11.24 1.29 -12.80
CA GLY A 131 -11.35 -0.13 -13.04
C GLY A 131 -12.03 -0.86 -11.89
N LEU A 132 -12.74 -1.95 -12.19
CA LEU A 132 -13.36 -2.83 -11.19
C LEU A 132 -12.84 -4.25 -11.33
N MET A 133 -12.27 -4.75 -10.24
CA MET A 133 -11.85 -6.14 -10.08
C MET A 133 -12.77 -6.83 -9.06
N SER A 134 -13.35 -7.96 -9.44
CA SER A 134 -14.13 -8.80 -8.54
C SER A 134 -13.34 -10.04 -8.15
N ILE A 135 -13.30 -10.34 -6.86
CA ILE A 135 -12.62 -11.51 -6.31
C ILE A 135 -13.66 -12.45 -5.70
N GLU A 136 -13.60 -13.72 -6.07
CA GLU A 136 -14.46 -14.77 -5.54
C GLU A 136 -13.60 -15.85 -4.91
N LYS A 137 -13.87 -16.13 -3.63
CA LYS A 137 -13.23 -17.16 -2.83
C LYS A 137 -14.03 -18.45 -2.97
N GLN A 138 -13.40 -19.52 -3.43
CA GLN A 138 -14.01 -20.86 -3.49
C GLN A 138 -13.98 -21.50 -2.10
N PRO A 139 -14.85 -22.44 -1.74
CA PRO A 139 -14.74 -23.10 -0.44
C PRO A 139 -13.40 -23.87 -0.32
N ALA A 140 -12.63 -23.65 0.74
CA ALA A 140 -11.61 -24.61 1.14
C ALA A 140 -12.30 -25.92 1.56
N VAL A 141 -11.81 -27.05 1.05
CA VAL A 141 -12.38 -28.36 1.39
C VAL A 141 -11.51 -28.97 2.48
N GLU A 142 -12.15 -29.34 3.60
CA GLU A 142 -11.59 -30.22 4.62
C GLU A 142 -12.25 -31.60 4.44
N ILE A 143 -11.58 -32.55 3.79
CA ILE A 143 -12.12 -33.92 3.67
C ILE A 143 -11.73 -34.68 4.92
N ARG A 144 -12.72 -35.13 5.70
CA ARG A 144 -12.51 -36.05 6.82
C ARG A 144 -13.06 -37.43 6.50
N TYR A 145 -12.19 -38.34 6.08
CA TYR A 145 -12.48 -39.78 6.05
C TYR A 145 -11.58 -40.48 7.07
N GLY A 146 -12.17 -41.25 8.00
CA GLY A 146 -11.40 -42.04 8.96
C GLY A 146 -10.65 -41.28 10.05
N GLY A 147 -10.81 -39.95 10.15
CA GLY A 147 -10.12 -39.10 11.13
C GLY A 147 -8.93 -38.31 10.59
N GLU A 148 -8.56 -38.50 9.32
CA GLU A 148 -7.56 -37.69 8.63
C GLU A 148 -8.20 -36.46 8.00
N VAL A 149 -7.53 -35.31 8.12
CA VAL A 149 -7.98 -34.01 7.62
C VAL A 149 -7.18 -33.68 6.36
N GLU A 150 -7.81 -33.75 5.19
CA GLU A 150 -7.21 -33.26 3.94
C GLU A 150 -7.63 -31.80 3.72
N ILE A 151 -6.69 -30.87 3.91
CA ILE A 151 -6.90 -29.44 3.67
C ILE A 151 -6.54 -29.14 2.21
N SER A 152 -7.54 -28.83 1.38
CA SER A 152 -7.26 -28.25 0.06
C SER A 152 -6.89 -26.78 0.22
N PRO A 153 -5.83 -26.30 -0.46
CA PRO A 153 -5.51 -24.88 -0.47
C PRO A 153 -6.68 -24.08 -1.03
N GLN A 154 -6.91 -22.93 -0.40
CA GLN A 154 -7.91 -21.96 -0.77
C GLN A 154 -7.71 -21.55 -2.25
N ARG A 155 -8.79 -21.32 -2.99
CA ARG A 155 -8.71 -20.87 -4.39
C ARG A 155 -9.50 -19.59 -4.60
N TYR A 156 -8.95 -18.70 -5.41
CA TYR A 156 -9.56 -17.43 -5.77
C TYR A 156 -9.74 -17.36 -7.27
N SER A 157 -10.87 -16.79 -7.69
CA SER A 157 -11.06 -16.33 -9.07
C SER A 157 -11.14 -14.82 -9.09
N ILE A 158 -10.39 -14.22 -10.00
CA ILE A 158 -10.22 -12.77 -10.11
C ILE A 158 -10.76 -12.38 -11.48
N THR A 159 -11.88 -11.67 -11.50
CA THR A 159 -12.53 -11.22 -12.74
C THR A 159 -12.35 -9.72 -12.89
N ARG A 160 -11.76 -9.29 -14.01
CA ARG A 160 -11.82 -7.88 -14.41
C ARG A 160 -13.21 -7.58 -14.98
N ARG A 161 -14.00 -6.78 -14.24
CA ARG A 161 -15.37 -6.39 -14.62
C ARG A 161 -15.42 -5.13 -15.46
N ILE A 162 -14.53 -4.18 -15.15
CA ILE A 162 -14.35 -2.93 -15.89
C ILE A 162 -12.84 -2.69 -15.96
N ALA A 163 -12.30 -2.46 -17.16
CA ALA A 163 -10.92 -2.03 -17.30
C ALA A 163 -10.77 -0.54 -16.90
N PRO A 164 -9.73 -0.17 -16.13
CA PRO A 164 -9.43 1.23 -15.86
C PRO A 164 -8.96 1.90 -17.15
N ARG A 165 -9.09 3.22 -17.21
CA ARG A 165 -8.48 4.02 -18.26
C ARG A 165 -7.38 4.90 -17.68
N ILE A 166 -6.46 5.31 -18.56
CA ILE A 166 -5.36 6.19 -18.15
C ILE A 166 -5.95 7.51 -17.67
N GLN A 167 -5.66 7.87 -16.42
CA GLN A 167 -6.19 9.09 -15.83
C GLN A 167 -5.64 10.34 -16.52
N PRO A 168 -6.48 11.35 -16.78
CA PRO A 168 -6.04 12.62 -17.33
C PRO A 168 -4.91 13.26 -16.50
N GLY A 169 -3.83 13.65 -17.15
CA GLY A 169 -2.67 14.26 -16.49
C GLY A 169 -1.66 13.28 -15.88
N ALA A 170 -1.98 11.99 -15.76
CA ALA A 170 -1.07 11.00 -15.17
C ALA A 170 0.31 10.94 -15.85
N ARG A 171 0.35 11.06 -17.18
CA ARG A 171 1.62 11.09 -17.94
C ARG A 171 2.58 12.21 -17.50
N ARG A 172 2.05 13.29 -16.93
CA ARG A 172 2.84 14.45 -16.49
C ARG A 172 3.21 14.40 -15.02
N SER A 173 2.44 13.72 -14.17
CA SER A 173 2.60 13.83 -12.72
C SER A 173 2.69 12.49 -11.97
N ALA A 174 2.48 11.35 -12.62
CA ALA A 174 2.58 10.04 -11.97
C ALA A 174 3.98 9.76 -11.40
N HIS A 175 5.04 10.29 -12.02
CA HIS A 175 6.41 10.14 -11.53
C HIS A 175 6.53 10.67 -10.08
N ARG A 176 5.81 11.74 -9.73
CA ARG A 176 5.81 12.28 -8.37
C ARG A 176 5.28 11.30 -7.32
N LEU A 177 4.38 10.40 -7.70
CA LEU A 177 3.96 9.29 -6.82
C LEU A 177 5.07 8.24 -6.73
N ILE A 178 5.61 7.84 -7.88
CA ILE A 178 6.63 6.80 -7.98
C ILE A 178 7.88 7.19 -7.19
N ASP A 179 8.32 8.45 -7.27
CA ASP A 179 9.50 8.98 -6.58
C ASP A 179 9.35 8.98 -5.04
N GLN A 180 8.11 8.93 -4.53
CA GLN A 180 7.85 8.80 -3.09
C GLN A 180 7.86 7.33 -2.62
N LEU A 181 7.82 6.36 -3.53
CA LEU A 181 7.80 4.94 -3.20
C LEU A 181 9.22 4.44 -2.97
N ASN A 182 9.44 3.86 -1.79
CA ASN A 182 10.74 3.34 -1.42
C ASN A 182 10.69 1.82 -1.20
N PRO A 183 11.77 1.08 -1.50
CA PRO A 183 11.77 -0.38 -1.39
C PRO A 183 11.43 -0.92 0.01
N ASP A 184 11.75 -0.15 1.06
CA ASP A 184 11.46 -0.46 2.46
C ASP A 184 9.98 -0.28 2.84
N MET A 185 9.18 0.36 1.99
CA MET A 185 7.72 0.46 2.16
C MET A 185 6.97 -0.82 1.80
N ARG A 186 7.67 -1.86 1.32
CA ARG A 186 7.07 -3.12 0.84
C ARG A 186 6.79 -4.14 1.95
N ILE A 187 7.03 -3.76 3.21
CA ILE A 187 6.93 -4.65 4.39
C ILE A 187 5.51 -4.80 4.94
N ALA A 188 4.61 -3.88 4.61
CA ALA A 188 3.27 -3.85 5.20
C ALA A 188 2.40 -5.00 4.65
N GLN A 189 1.42 -5.42 5.46
CA GLN A 189 0.34 -6.25 4.96
C GLN A 189 -0.73 -5.36 4.30
N PRO A 190 -1.14 -5.65 3.04
CA PRO A 190 -2.17 -4.87 2.35
C PRO A 190 -3.55 -4.93 3.03
N GLY A 191 -4.29 -3.83 3.03
CA GLY A 191 -5.71 -3.72 3.45
C GLY A 191 -5.95 -3.66 4.96
N ALA A 192 -4.91 -3.39 5.76
CA ALA A 192 -4.97 -3.45 7.21
C ALA A 192 -5.39 -2.12 7.86
N LYS A 193 -6.13 -2.18 8.96
CA LYS A 193 -6.57 -0.98 9.68
C LYS A 193 -5.39 -0.29 10.39
N GLY A 194 -5.46 1.02 10.53
CA GLY A 194 -4.41 1.82 11.18
C GLY A 194 -4.13 1.33 12.61
N GLY A 195 -2.91 0.87 12.86
CA GLY A 195 -2.44 0.39 14.17
C GLY A 195 -2.26 -1.13 14.27
N GLU A 196 -2.82 -1.91 13.35
CA GLU A 196 -2.79 -3.38 13.39
C GLU A 196 -1.62 -3.99 12.59
N THR A 197 -0.87 -3.20 11.81
CA THR A 197 0.25 -3.67 10.98
C THR A 197 1.54 -2.85 11.11
N GLU A 198 2.67 -3.52 10.93
CA GLU A 198 3.98 -2.90 10.69
C GLU A 198 4.04 -2.30 9.27
N TYR A 199 3.43 -1.13 9.08
CA TYR A 199 3.68 -0.35 7.86
C TYR A 199 4.81 0.66 8.07
N MET A 200 5.61 0.88 7.02
CA MET A 200 6.71 1.82 7.02
C MET A 200 6.16 3.24 6.78
N THR A 201 6.35 4.12 7.75
CA THR A 201 6.08 5.56 7.57
C THR A 201 7.37 6.29 7.24
N PRO A 202 7.31 7.48 6.60
CA PRO A 202 8.51 8.32 6.43
C PRO A 202 9.27 8.56 7.74
N PHE A 203 8.53 8.68 8.85
CA PHE A 203 9.11 8.74 10.20
C PHE A 203 9.85 7.46 10.59
N LYS A 204 9.21 6.28 10.49
CA LYS A 204 9.83 5.00 10.83
C LYS A 204 11.08 4.75 9.99
N ARG A 205 11.05 5.10 8.70
CA ARG A 205 12.20 5.02 7.80
C ARG A 205 13.35 5.91 8.27
N THR A 206 13.04 7.16 8.61
CA THR A 206 14.04 8.08 9.16
C THR A 206 14.67 7.48 10.41
N MET A 207 13.85 6.98 11.35
CA MET A 207 14.37 6.38 12.59
C MET A 207 15.13 5.07 12.36
N ALA A 208 14.76 4.26 11.38
CA ALA A 208 15.49 3.06 11.00
C ALA A 208 16.89 3.40 10.44
N MET A 209 17.00 4.44 9.61
CA MET A 209 18.30 4.92 9.12
C MET A 209 19.17 5.51 10.25
N VAL A 210 18.54 6.19 11.22
CA VAL A 210 19.26 6.66 12.42
C VAL A 210 19.77 5.47 13.23
N ASP A 211 18.95 4.44 13.43
CA ASP A 211 19.32 3.24 14.17
C ASP A 211 20.45 2.47 13.48
N GLU A 212 20.38 2.30 12.15
CA GLU A 212 21.44 1.72 11.33
C GLU A 212 22.76 2.50 11.49
N PHE A 213 22.69 3.84 11.41
CA PHE A 213 23.87 4.69 11.53
C PHE A 213 24.53 4.60 12.90
N LEU A 214 23.74 4.63 13.97
CA LEU A 214 24.24 4.50 15.33
C LEU A 214 24.78 3.09 15.59
N SER A 215 24.11 2.06 15.08
CA SER A 215 24.52 0.66 15.25
C SER A 215 25.72 0.24 14.41
N SER A 216 26.05 0.99 13.35
CA SER A 216 27.22 0.70 12.50
C SER A 216 28.56 0.74 13.26
N GLU A 217 28.66 1.61 14.27
CA GLU A 217 29.81 1.74 15.16
C GLU A 217 29.27 1.96 16.59
N PRO A 218 28.89 0.90 17.33
CA PRO A 218 28.10 1.01 18.57
C PRO A 218 28.73 1.88 19.66
N ASP A 219 30.06 1.85 19.76
CA ASP A 219 30.83 2.61 20.75
C ASP A 219 31.10 4.07 20.35
N LYS A 220 30.77 4.44 19.10
CA LYS A 220 31.06 5.77 18.57
C LYS A 220 29.94 6.74 18.90
N GLU A 221 30.32 7.83 19.55
CA GLU A 221 29.44 8.96 19.76
C GLU A 221 29.17 9.69 18.44
N ARG A 222 27.91 9.97 18.16
CA ARG A 222 27.46 10.75 17.00
C ARG A 222 26.71 11.98 17.48
N HIS A 223 27.11 13.14 16.96
CA HIS A 223 26.36 14.38 17.14
C HIS A 223 25.13 14.39 16.22
N ILE A 224 24.07 15.09 16.62
CA ILE A 224 22.85 15.24 15.79
C ILE A 224 23.16 15.76 14.37
N GLU A 225 24.15 16.63 14.21
CA GLU A 225 24.57 17.11 12.89
C GLU A 225 25.08 15.97 12.01
N GLN A 226 25.90 15.08 12.55
CA GLN A 226 26.40 13.91 11.83
C GLN A 226 25.29 12.93 11.46
N ILE A 227 24.27 12.80 12.32
CA ILE A 227 23.08 12.01 12.03
C ILE A 227 22.31 12.62 10.86
N ILE A 228 22.09 13.94 10.85
CA ILE A 228 21.41 14.63 9.75
C ILE A 228 22.19 14.55 8.45
N ASP A 229 23.51 14.75 8.50
CA ASP A 229 24.38 14.67 7.33
C ASP A 229 24.31 13.25 6.70
N TYR A 230 24.37 12.21 7.54
CA TYR A 230 24.18 10.83 7.09
C TYR A 230 22.80 10.60 6.45
N LEU A 231 21.73 11.11 7.08
CA LEU A 231 20.37 10.99 6.54
C LEU A 231 20.29 11.66 5.16
N ASN A 232 20.84 12.88 5.01
CA ASN A 232 20.87 13.60 3.75
C ASN A 232 21.66 12.88 2.66
N GLU A 233 22.80 12.25 3.00
CA GLU A 233 23.56 11.41 2.08
C GLU A 233 22.79 10.15 1.63
N LYS A 234 21.90 9.62 2.47
CA LYS A 234 21.13 8.40 2.22
C LYS A 234 19.74 8.62 1.61
N GLY A 235 19.45 9.83 1.15
CA GLY A 235 18.18 10.18 0.50
C GLY A 235 17.25 11.08 1.33
N GLY A 236 17.76 11.65 2.42
CA GLY A 236 17.08 12.65 3.24
C GLY A 236 16.27 12.07 4.40
N HIS A 237 15.46 12.94 4.99
CA HIS A 237 14.57 12.64 6.11
C HIS A 237 13.18 13.23 5.87
N HIS A 238 12.17 12.69 6.54
CA HIS A 238 10.77 13.11 6.36
C HIS A 238 10.41 14.51 6.89
N TYR A 239 11.31 15.18 7.61
CA TYR A 239 11.06 16.53 8.10
C TYR A 239 11.21 17.55 6.98
N GLY A 240 10.36 18.59 6.99
CA GLY A 240 10.39 19.63 5.95
C GLY A 240 11.68 20.47 5.91
N THR A 241 12.50 20.48 6.98
CA THR A 241 13.82 21.12 7.01
C THR A 241 14.77 20.41 7.98
N ASP A 242 16.08 20.50 7.72
CA ASP A 242 17.13 20.04 8.64
C ASP A 242 16.99 20.65 10.03
N ARG A 243 16.56 21.93 10.10
CA ARG A 243 16.33 22.61 11.37
C ARG A 243 15.22 21.93 12.18
N SER A 244 14.13 21.56 11.53
CA SER A 244 13.03 20.81 12.16
C SER A 244 13.49 19.43 12.60
N ALA A 245 14.30 18.75 11.77
CA ALA A 245 14.85 17.44 12.09
C ALA A 245 15.78 17.48 13.31
N ARG A 246 16.72 18.44 13.36
CA ARG A 246 17.62 18.66 14.51
C ARG A 246 16.88 18.91 15.82
N GLY A 247 15.70 19.52 15.77
CA GLY A 247 14.86 19.75 16.95
C GLY A 247 14.08 18.50 17.40
N ALA A 248 13.55 17.72 16.44
CA ALA A 248 12.63 16.62 16.73
C ALA A 248 13.33 15.29 17.01
N ILE A 249 14.34 14.93 16.21
CA ILE A 249 15.02 13.62 16.32
C ILE A 249 15.61 13.38 17.72
N PRO A 250 16.28 14.34 18.38
CA PRO A 250 16.77 14.15 19.74
C PRO A 250 15.68 13.73 20.73
N THR A 251 14.50 14.35 20.66
CA THR A 251 13.37 14.00 21.54
C THR A 251 12.88 12.57 21.29
N HIS A 252 12.90 12.10 20.05
CA HIS A 252 12.55 10.72 19.73
C HIS A 252 13.61 9.72 20.20
N LEU A 253 14.89 10.04 20.02
CA LEU A 253 16.00 9.22 20.51
C LEU A 253 15.95 9.06 22.03
N ASP A 254 15.70 10.15 22.76
CA ASP A 254 15.54 10.12 24.21
C ASP A 254 14.36 9.21 24.62
N ARG A 255 13.21 9.35 23.97
CA ARG A 255 12.02 8.51 24.23
C ARG A 255 12.24 7.05 23.91
N LEU A 256 13.00 6.76 22.87
CA LEU A 256 13.31 5.40 22.44
C LEU A 256 14.43 4.78 23.30
N GLY A 257 15.04 5.53 24.22
CA GLY A 257 16.06 5.02 25.14
C GLY A 257 17.47 4.95 24.55
N TYR A 258 17.78 5.75 23.52
CA TYR A 258 19.16 5.90 23.10
C TYR A 258 19.94 6.70 24.16
N PRO A 259 21.10 6.22 24.59
CA PRO A 259 21.89 6.89 25.61
C PRO A 259 22.48 8.21 25.08
N ARG A 260 22.19 9.32 25.79
CA ARG A 260 22.96 10.56 25.65
C ARG A 260 24.31 10.39 26.33
N THR A 261 25.39 10.70 25.62
CA THR A 261 26.74 10.47 26.15
C THR A 261 27.40 11.72 26.72
N ARG A 262 26.81 12.91 26.52
CA ARG A 262 27.32 14.19 27.03
C ARG A 262 26.24 15.00 27.73
N GLU A 263 26.63 15.77 28.73
CA GLU A 263 25.75 16.69 29.47
C GLU A 263 25.26 17.86 28.60
N TRP A 264 26.05 18.24 27.60
CA TRP A 264 25.79 19.37 26.71
C TRP A 264 25.84 18.93 25.25
N GLY A 265 24.92 19.46 24.43
CA GLY A 265 24.78 19.08 23.03
C GLY A 265 23.97 17.79 22.82
N CYS A 266 23.70 17.46 21.56
CA CYS A 266 22.89 16.31 21.18
C CYS A 266 23.80 15.18 20.69
N TRP A 267 24.50 14.53 21.63
CA TRP A 267 25.43 13.42 21.37
C TRP A 267 24.81 12.09 21.80
N TYR A 268 24.78 11.12 20.88
CA TYR A 268 24.14 9.82 21.05
C TYR A 268 25.09 8.69 20.67
N ARG A 269 24.89 7.50 21.23
CA ARG A 269 25.53 6.24 20.78
C ARG A 269 24.46 5.16 20.57
N SER A 270 24.83 4.00 20.05
CA SER A 270 23.89 2.89 19.89
C SER A 270 23.33 2.40 21.22
N LYS A 271 22.20 1.71 21.15
CA LYS A 271 21.71 0.88 22.25
C LYS A 271 22.59 -0.35 22.32
N ALA A 272 23.06 -0.67 23.53
CA ALA A 272 23.77 -1.92 23.78
C ALA A 272 22.85 -3.13 23.52
#